data_AF-A0A5M9JEX7-F1
#
_entry.id   AF-A0A5M9JEX7-F1
#
_cell.length_a   1.000
_cell.length_b   1.000
_cell.length_c   1.000
_cell.angle_alpha   90.00
_cell.angle_beta   90.00
_cell.angle_gamma   90.00
#
_symmetry.space_group_name_H-M   'P 1'
#
loop_
_entity.id
_entity.type
_entity.pdbx_description
1 polymer ?
#
loop_
_entity_poly.entity_id
_entity_poly.type
_entity_poly.pdbx_seq_one_letter_code
_entity_poly.pdbx_strand_id
1 'polypeptide(L)'
;MDLENWADSKGPNQAGSIPWTTEPLREAALQFAQDSRRFEKFELEWDGLVLASGGFESPGLASHRKSHNTRMANFETHLLDLEEGGGIPNRTQFKHVIFGPQLWSGYEEAYFPAIRDAVEVGDWGLAKKMLEKAANIIKRASSKMADGK
;
A
#
# COMPACT_ATOMS: atom_id res chain seq x y z
N MET A 1 -16.24 3.44 9.42
CA MET A 1 -15.79 2.53 10.49
C MET A 1 -14.40 2.03 10.11
N ASP A 2 -13.44 1.96 11.04
CA ASP A 2 -12.11 1.40 10.70
C ASP A 2 -12.21 -0.11 10.41
N LEU A 3 -11.34 -0.65 9.55
CA LEU A 3 -11.36 -2.04 9.07
C LEU A 3 -11.36 -3.05 10.24
N GLU A 4 -10.60 -2.77 11.29
CA GLU A 4 -10.52 -3.60 12.50
C GLU A 4 -11.88 -3.68 13.20
N ASN A 5 -12.46 -2.53 13.56
CA ASN A 5 -13.78 -2.45 14.20
C ASN A 5 -14.90 -3.06 13.34
N TRP A 6 -14.84 -2.86 12.02
CA TRP A 6 -15.80 -3.45 11.09
C TRP A 6 -15.67 -4.96 11.02
N ALA A 7 -14.44 -5.49 10.91
CA ALA A 7 -14.20 -6.93 10.89
C ALA A 7 -14.63 -7.57 12.21
N ASP A 8 -14.35 -6.94 13.35
CA ASP A 8 -14.77 -7.41 14.67
C ASP A 8 -16.30 -7.53 14.80
N SER A 9 -17.06 -6.63 14.17
CA SER A 9 -18.53 -6.72 14.12
C SER A 9 -19.06 -7.97 13.39
N LYS A 10 -18.22 -8.62 12.58
CA LYS A 10 -18.54 -9.86 11.85
C LYS A 10 -18.19 -11.13 12.65
N GLY A 11 -17.69 -10.98 13.88
CA GLY A 11 -17.42 -12.07 14.81
C GLY A 11 -16.19 -12.93 14.46
N PRO A 12 -14.99 -12.34 14.27
CA PRO A 12 -13.75 -13.10 14.15
C PRO A 12 -13.44 -13.86 15.44
N ASN A 13 -12.43 -14.73 15.40
CA ASN A 13 -11.80 -15.30 16.60
C ASN A 13 -12.73 -16.13 17.50
N GLN A 14 -13.75 -16.78 16.91
CA GLN A 14 -14.56 -17.80 17.58
C GLN A 14 -13.71 -19.04 17.94
N ALA A 15 -14.15 -19.84 18.92
CA ALA A 15 -13.41 -21.01 19.38
C ALA A 15 -13.09 -21.97 18.21
N GLY A 16 -11.80 -22.18 17.93
CA GLY A 16 -11.32 -23.02 16.82
C GLY A 16 -11.10 -22.29 15.48
N SER A 17 -11.31 -20.97 15.41
CA SER A 17 -11.07 -20.16 14.21
C SER A 17 -9.63 -19.66 14.09
N ILE A 18 -9.26 -19.24 12.88
CA ILE A 18 -7.95 -18.65 12.58
C ILE A 18 -7.86 -17.26 13.24
N PRO A 19 -6.80 -16.97 14.02
CA PRO A 19 -6.61 -15.65 14.61
C PRO A 19 -6.56 -14.55 13.55
N TRP A 20 -7.42 -13.55 13.72
CA TRP A 20 -7.54 -12.34 12.91
C TRP A 20 -6.94 -11.13 13.63
N THR A 21 -6.13 -10.34 12.91
CA THR A 21 -5.58 -9.07 13.38
C THR A 21 -5.22 -8.19 12.18
N THR A 22 -5.38 -6.88 12.34
CA THR A 22 -4.99 -5.87 11.34
C THR A 22 -3.55 -5.36 11.51
N GLU A 23 -2.81 -5.87 12.50
CA GLU A 23 -1.46 -5.40 12.84
C GLU A 23 -0.49 -5.37 11.64
N PRO A 24 -0.46 -6.37 10.74
CA PRO A 24 0.41 -6.30 9.56
C PRO A 24 0.15 -5.08 8.67
N LEU A 25 -1.12 -4.65 8.51
CA LEU A 25 -1.47 -3.44 7.76
C LEU A 25 -1.08 -2.18 8.53
N ARG A 26 -1.23 -2.18 9.86
CA ARG A 26 -0.78 -1.08 10.71
C ARG A 26 0.72 -0.87 10.60
N GLU A 27 1.51 -1.95 10.70
CA GLU A 27 2.96 -1.92 10.48
C GLU A 27 3.31 -1.41 9.08
N ALA A 28 2.59 -1.86 8.04
CA ALA A 28 2.82 -1.41 6.67
C ALA A 28 2.54 0.09 6.50
N ALA A 29 1.47 0.60 7.12
CA ALA A 29 1.15 2.02 7.12
C ALA A 29 2.20 2.85 7.88
N LEU A 30 2.67 2.37 9.03
CA LEU A 30 3.73 3.02 9.80
C LEU A 30 5.04 3.07 9.01
N GLN A 31 5.43 1.97 8.36
CA GLN A 31 6.60 1.93 7.49
C GLN A 31 6.45 2.90 6.31
N PHE A 32 5.30 2.89 5.63
CA PHE A 32 5.04 3.83 4.54
C PHE A 32 5.13 5.29 4.99
N ALA A 33 4.62 5.63 6.18
CA ALA A 33 4.72 6.97 6.74
C ALA A 33 6.17 7.37 7.11
N GLN A 34 7.02 6.42 7.47
CA GLN A 34 8.46 6.66 7.70
C GLN A 34 9.21 6.83 6.38
N ASP A 35 8.96 5.93 5.43
CA ASP A 35 9.57 5.92 4.09
C ASP A 35 9.22 7.20 3.32
N SER A 36 7.96 7.65 3.37
CA SER A 36 7.51 8.91 2.74
C SER A 36 8.23 10.13 3.32
N ARG A 37 8.35 10.20 4.65
CA ARG A 37 9.11 11.28 5.31
C ARG A 37 10.59 11.30 4.94
N ARG A 38 11.18 10.15 4.64
CA ARG A 38 12.56 10.09 4.13
C ARG A 38 12.61 10.51 2.66
N PHE A 39 11.64 10.06 1.87
CA PHE A 39 11.55 10.37 0.44
C PHE A 39 11.43 11.88 0.18
N GLU A 40 10.55 12.57 0.91
CA GLU A 40 10.29 14.01 0.77
C GLU A 40 11.51 14.89 1.09
N LYS A 41 12.49 14.41 1.86
CA LYS A 41 13.71 15.17 2.18
C LYS A 41 14.51 15.55 0.93
N PHE A 42 14.40 14.75 -0.14
CA PHE A 42 15.07 15.02 -1.40
C PHE A 42 14.71 16.41 -1.96
N GLU A 43 13.46 16.86 -1.81
CA GLU A 43 13.02 18.14 -2.37
C GLU A 43 13.75 19.32 -1.70
N LEU A 44 13.90 19.28 -0.39
CA LEU A 44 14.64 20.28 0.38
C LEU A 44 16.14 20.29 0.01
N GLU A 45 16.74 19.12 -0.15
CA GLU A 45 18.14 18.99 -0.56
C GLU A 45 18.36 19.50 -1.98
N TRP A 46 17.47 19.12 -2.91
CA TRP A 46 17.52 19.56 -4.30
C TRP A 46 17.36 21.07 -4.43
N ASP A 47 16.37 21.66 -3.75
CA ASP A 47 16.11 23.11 -3.76
C ASP A 47 17.32 23.89 -3.22
N GLY A 48 17.88 23.45 -2.08
CA GLY A 48 19.07 24.07 -1.50
C GLY A 48 20.29 24.06 -2.45
N LEU A 49 20.52 22.96 -3.17
CA LEU A 49 21.62 22.86 -4.14
C LEU A 49 21.39 23.74 -5.38
N VAL A 50 20.17 23.78 -5.91
CA VAL A 50 19.84 24.60 -7.09
C VAL A 50 19.92 26.09 -6.75
N LEU A 51 19.36 26.51 -5.61
CA LEU A 51 19.40 27.91 -5.16
C LEU A 51 20.84 28.37 -4.88
N ALA A 52 21.65 27.54 -4.20
CA ALA A 52 23.06 27.83 -3.96
C ALA A 52 23.88 27.95 -5.26
N SER A 53 23.44 27.28 -6.33
CA SER A 53 24.06 27.33 -7.67
C SER A 53 23.50 28.45 -8.55
N GLY A 54 22.76 29.41 -8.00
CA GLY A 54 22.17 30.51 -8.76
C GLY A 54 21.06 30.06 -9.73
N GLY A 55 20.38 28.97 -9.42
CA GLY A 55 19.35 28.37 -10.26
C GLY A 55 19.86 27.36 -11.29
N PHE A 56 21.17 27.09 -11.33
CA PHE A 56 21.73 26.07 -12.22
C PHE A 56 21.59 24.66 -11.63
N GLU A 57 21.00 23.74 -12.40
CA GLU A 57 20.96 22.31 -12.07
C GLU A 57 22.07 21.56 -12.80
N SER A 58 22.97 20.91 -12.06
CA SER A 58 24.03 20.09 -12.66
C SER A 58 23.48 18.79 -13.27
N PRO A 59 24.15 18.18 -14.27
CA PRO A 59 23.71 16.92 -14.85
C PRO A 59 23.55 15.77 -13.83
N GLY A 60 24.40 15.73 -12.81
CA GLY A 60 24.29 14.77 -11.70
C GLY A 60 23.01 14.97 -10.89
N LEU A 61 22.74 16.22 -10.50
CA LEU A 61 21.52 16.58 -9.76
C LEU A 61 20.25 16.29 -10.58
N ALA A 62 20.27 16.59 -11.87
CA ALA A 62 19.18 16.25 -12.78
C ALA A 62 18.94 14.73 -12.88
N SER A 63 19.99 13.91 -12.83
CA SER A 63 19.87 12.45 -12.78
C SER A 63 19.16 11.98 -11.50
N HIS A 64 19.56 12.52 -10.34
CA HIS A 64 18.91 12.20 -9.06
C HIS A 64 17.45 12.63 -9.04
N ARG A 65 17.11 13.83 -9.55
CA ARG A 65 15.72 14.28 -9.68
C ARG A 65 14.89 13.39 -10.58
N LYS A 66 15.41 12.97 -11.74
CA LYS A 66 14.73 12.02 -12.63
C LYS A 66 14.51 10.67 -11.94
N SER A 67 15.51 10.17 -11.22
CA SER A 67 15.42 8.95 -10.40
C SER A 67 14.32 9.09 -9.34
N HIS A 68 14.29 10.20 -8.59
CA HIS A 68 13.27 10.51 -7.60
C HIS A 68 11.86 10.54 -8.20
N ASN A 69 11.65 11.31 -9.27
CA ASN A 69 10.35 11.41 -9.96
C ASN A 69 9.88 10.05 -10.51
N THR A 70 10.80 9.23 -11.01
CA THR A 70 10.48 7.89 -11.51
C THR A 70 10.01 6.98 -10.38
N ARG A 71 10.62 7.06 -9.20
CA ARG A 71 10.19 6.29 -8.02
C ARG A 71 8.81 6.75 -7.52
N MET A 72 8.56 8.05 -7.49
CA MET A 72 7.24 8.61 -7.16
C MET A 72 6.17 8.09 -8.13
N ALA A 73 6.42 8.19 -9.44
CA ALA A 73 5.47 7.73 -10.46
C ALA A 73 5.20 6.22 -10.40
N ASN A 74 6.20 5.41 -10.06
CA ASN A 74 6.05 3.95 -9.96
C ASN A 74 5.43 3.47 -8.65
N PHE A 75 5.29 4.32 -7.63
CA PHE A 75 4.74 3.94 -6.33
C PHE A 75 3.35 3.29 -6.48
N GLU A 76 2.45 3.94 -7.23
CA GLU A 76 1.10 3.44 -7.48
C GLU A 76 1.10 2.08 -8.19
N THR A 77 1.94 1.93 -9.22
CA THR A 77 2.11 0.65 -9.94
C THR A 77 2.62 -0.46 -9.01
N HIS A 78 3.42 -0.12 -8.00
CA HIS A 78 3.91 -1.10 -7.03
C HIS A 78 2.85 -1.55 -6.01
N LEU A 79 1.71 -0.86 -5.91
CA LEU A 79 0.54 -1.28 -5.12
C LEU A 79 -0.34 -2.32 -5.84
N LEU A 80 0.04 -2.73 -7.06
CA LEU A 80 -0.66 -3.75 -7.81
C LEU A 80 -0.18 -5.16 -7.43
N ASP A 81 -1.12 -6.07 -7.21
CA ASP A 81 -0.87 -7.50 -7.07
C ASP A 81 -0.74 -8.18 -8.44
N LEU A 82 0.46 -8.10 -9.01
CA LEU A 82 0.77 -8.61 -10.35
C LEU A 82 1.21 -10.08 -10.38
N GLU A 83 1.09 -10.82 -9.27
CA GLU A 83 1.36 -12.25 -9.27
C GLU A 83 0.38 -13.00 -10.19
N GLU A 84 0.75 -14.20 -10.63
CA GLU A 84 -0.15 -15.06 -11.41
C GLU A 84 -1.41 -15.37 -10.59
N GLY A 85 -2.58 -15.04 -11.15
CA GLY A 85 -3.85 -15.14 -10.42
C GLY A 85 -4.06 -14.10 -9.31
N GLY A 86 -3.16 -13.11 -9.18
CA GLY A 86 -3.25 -12.02 -8.20
C GLY A 86 -4.39 -11.03 -8.47
N GLY A 87 -4.59 -10.12 -7.51
CA GLY A 87 -5.70 -9.18 -7.46
C GLY A 87 -6.83 -9.68 -6.56
N ILE A 88 -8.04 -9.15 -6.76
CA ILE A 88 -9.19 -9.58 -5.98
C ILE A 88 -9.57 -11.03 -6.36
N PRO A 89 -9.72 -11.96 -5.40
CA PRO A 89 -10.18 -13.32 -5.68
C PRO A 89 -11.48 -13.34 -6.49
N ASN A 90 -11.58 -14.23 -7.48
CA ASN A 90 -12.69 -14.33 -8.44
C ASN A 90 -12.90 -13.10 -9.35
N ARG A 91 -12.09 -12.04 -9.20
CA ARG A 91 -12.17 -10.79 -9.97
C ARG A 91 -10.76 -10.24 -10.22
N THR A 92 -9.91 -11.09 -10.76
CA THR A 92 -8.46 -10.89 -10.86
C THR A 92 -8.05 -9.75 -11.80
N GLN A 93 -8.96 -9.16 -12.57
CA GLN A 93 -8.71 -7.93 -13.31
C GLN A 93 -8.46 -6.71 -12.40
N PHE A 94 -8.97 -6.72 -11.18
CA PHE A 94 -8.75 -5.66 -10.20
C PHE A 94 -7.49 -5.96 -9.38
N LYS A 95 -6.39 -5.29 -9.72
CA LYS A 95 -5.05 -5.57 -9.19
C LYS A 95 -4.66 -4.73 -7.98
N HIS A 96 -5.27 -3.57 -7.82
CA HIS A 96 -4.86 -2.63 -6.78
C HIS A 96 -5.27 -3.17 -5.39
N VAL A 97 -4.31 -3.27 -4.46
CA VAL A 97 -4.55 -3.91 -3.16
C VAL A 97 -5.32 -3.05 -2.17
N ILE A 98 -5.18 -1.72 -2.27
CA ILE A 98 -5.94 -0.76 -1.45
C ILE A 98 -7.30 -0.46 -2.07
N PHE A 99 -7.36 -0.02 -3.33
CA PHE A 99 -8.61 0.40 -3.97
C PHE A 99 -9.16 -0.62 -4.96
N GLY A 100 -10.48 -0.71 -5.03
CA GLY A 100 -11.17 -1.53 -6.04
C GLY A 100 -12.64 -1.69 -5.73
N PRO A 101 -13.44 -2.22 -6.67
CA PRO A 101 -14.85 -2.43 -6.45
C PRO A 101 -15.07 -3.56 -5.44
N GLN A 102 -15.91 -3.34 -4.44
CA GLN A 102 -16.41 -4.40 -3.57
C GLN A 102 -17.38 -5.32 -4.34
N LEU A 103 -17.59 -6.54 -3.84
CA LEU A 103 -18.54 -7.46 -4.46
C LEU A 103 -20.00 -7.02 -4.23
N TRP A 104 -20.31 -6.57 -3.01
CA TRP A 104 -21.63 -6.06 -2.64
C TRP A 104 -21.52 -4.56 -2.35
N SER A 105 -22.05 -3.72 -3.24
CA SER A 105 -22.04 -2.26 -3.06
C SER A 105 -23.13 -1.82 -2.08
N GLY A 106 -22.94 -2.13 -0.80
CA GLY A 106 -23.55 -1.37 0.29
C GLY A 106 -22.85 -0.02 0.43
N TYR A 107 -23.48 0.95 1.09
CA TYR A 107 -23.06 2.36 1.25
C TYR A 107 -21.66 2.61 1.92
N GLU A 108 -20.75 1.64 2.01
CA GLU A 108 -19.50 1.78 2.78
C GLU A 108 -18.21 1.41 2.02
N GLU A 109 -17.27 2.36 2.07
CA GLU A 109 -15.79 2.23 2.10
C GLU A 109 -15.07 1.43 1.01
N ALA A 110 -14.67 2.11 -0.06
CA ALA A 110 -13.98 1.57 -1.24
C ALA A 110 -12.49 1.14 -1.03
N TYR A 111 -12.12 0.62 0.15
CA TYR A 111 -10.76 0.17 0.44
C TYR A 111 -10.66 -1.28 0.95
N PHE A 112 -9.53 -1.91 0.65
CA PHE A 112 -9.19 -3.31 0.90
C PHE A 112 -10.28 -4.32 0.46
N PRO A 113 -10.75 -4.25 -0.81
CA PRO A 113 -11.92 -5.02 -1.26
C PRO A 113 -11.73 -6.54 -1.14
N ALA A 114 -10.54 -7.07 -1.45
CA ALA A 114 -10.25 -8.51 -1.33
C ALA A 114 -10.33 -9.01 0.13
N ILE A 115 -9.97 -8.17 1.10
CA ILE A 115 -10.05 -8.48 2.52
C ILE A 115 -11.52 -8.44 2.96
N ARG A 116 -12.22 -7.35 2.60
CA ARG A 116 -13.63 -7.18 2.97
C ARG A 116 -14.51 -8.27 2.41
N ASP A 117 -14.38 -8.61 1.13
CA ASP A 117 -15.15 -9.68 0.50
C ASP A 117 -14.97 -11.02 1.24
N ALA A 118 -13.74 -11.35 1.66
CA ALA A 118 -13.44 -12.57 2.39
C ALA A 118 -14.05 -12.56 3.81
N VAL A 119 -13.98 -11.42 4.50
CA VAL A 119 -14.63 -11.23 5.81
C VAL A 119 -16.16 -11.32 5.70
N GLU A 120 -16.75 -10.77 4.65
CA GLU A 120 -18.21 -10.80 4.44
C GLU A 120 -18.76 -12.22 4.27
N VAL A 121 -18.02 -13.11 3.61
CA VAL A 121 -18.40 -14.52 3.46
C VAL A 121 -17.91 -15.42 4.60
N GLY A 122 -17.23 -14.84 5.61
CA GLY A 122 -16.71 -15.57 6.78
C GLY A 122 -15.46 -16.42 6.49
N ASP A 123 -14.79 -16.22 5.36
CA ASP A 123 -13.53 -16.91 5.03
C ASP A 123 -12.35 -16.18 5.67
N TRP A 124 -12.16 -16.39 6.97
CA TRP A 124 -11.09 -15.78 7.77
C TRP A 124 -9.69 -16.21 7.32
N GLY A 125 -9.55 -17.40 6.72
CA GLY A 125 -8.28 -17.89 6.18
C GLY A 125 -7.85 -17.09 4.95
N LEU A 126 -8.78 -16.88 4.02
CA LEU A 126 -8.58 -16.02 2.87
C LEU A 126 -8.38 -14.55 3.29
N ALA A 127 -9.19 -14.06 4.24
CA ALA A 127 -9.07 -12.70 4.74
C ALA A 127 -7.65 -12.44 5.28
N LYS A 128 -7.14 -13.33 6.13
CA LYS A 128 -5.77 -13.23 6.68
C LYS A 128 -4.72 -13.24 5.58
N LYS A 129 -4.83 -14.15 4.61
CA LYS A 129 -3.90 -14.24 3.48
C LYS A 129 -3.90 -12.94 2.65
N MET A 130 -5.07 -12.39 2.34
CA MET A 130 -5.18 -11.13 1.58
C MET A 130 -4.64 -9.95 2.37
N LEU A 131 -4.85 -9.94 3.69
CA LEU A 131 -4.32 -8.92 4.59
C LEU A 131 -2.80 -8.91 4.63
N GLU A 132 -2.17 -10.06 4.86
CA GLU A 132 -0.73 -10.21 4.88
C GLU A 132 -0.12 -9.85 3.52
N LYS A 133 -0.79 -10.27 2.43
CA LYS A 133 -0.34 -9.94 1.06
C LYS A 133 -0.39 -8.43 0.78
N ALA A 134 -1.49 -7.77 1.12
CA ALA A 134 -1.63 -6.33 0.95
C ALA A 134 -0.57 -5.57 1.78
N ALA A 135 -0.36 -5.97 3.04
CA ALA A 135 0.68 -5.40 3.90
C ALA A 135 2.07 -5.53 3.28
N ASN A 136 2.43 -6.71 2.78
CA ASN A 136 3.73 -6.93 2.13
C ASN A 136 3.90 -6.11 0.85
N ILE A 137 2.85 -5.98 0.04
CA ILE A 137 2.88 -5.15 -1.17
C ILE A 137 3.08 -3.67 -0.82
N ILE A 138 2.39 -3.16 0.20
CA ILE A 138 2.55 -1.78 0.68
C ILE A 138 3.97 -1.53 1.18
N LYS A 139 4.49 -2.41 2.05
CA LYS A 139 5.88 -2.32 2.56
C LYS A 139 6.90 -2.32 1.42
N ARG A 140 6.71 -3.21 0.42
CA ARG A 140 7.60 -3.26 -0.75
C ARG A 140 7.50 -2.01 -1.62
N ALA A 141 6.29 -1.49 -1.84
CA ALA A 141 6.07 -0.26 -2.60
C ALA A 141 6.72 0.95 -1.92
N SER A 142 6.57 1.07 -0.59
CA SER A 142 7.16 2.16 0.18
C SER A 142 8.69 2.12 0.17
N SER A 143 9.31 0.95 0.38
CA SER A 143 10.76 0.83 0.36
C SER A 143 11.34 1.13 -1.02
N LYS A 144 10.70 0.66 -2.10
CA LYS A 144 11.11 0.99 -3.48
C LYS A 144 11.05 2.49 -3.78
N MET A 145 10.10 3.20 -3.17
CA MET A 145 9.99 4.65 -3.32
C MET A 145 11.14 5.36 -2.58
N ALA A 146 11.37 4.99 -1.31
CA ALA A 146 12.34 5.64 -0.43
C ALA A 146 13.81 5.31 -0.71
N ASP A 147 14.14 4.08 -1.14
CA ASP A 147 15.52 3.57 -1.21
C ASP A 147 16.27 3.84 -2.53
N GLY A 148 15.91 4.89 -3.26
CA GLY A 148 16.65 5.22 -4.46
C GLY A 148 17.92 6.04 -4.21
N LYS A 149 18.98 5.66 -4.93
CA LYS A 149 20.19 6.48 -5.11
C LYS A 149 19.98 7.49 -6.24
#